data_AF-A0A1M7T9C7-F1
#
_entry.id   AF-A0A1M7T9C7-F1
#
_cell.length_a   1.000
_cell.length_b   1.000
_cell.length_c   1.000
_cell.angle_alpha   90.00
_cell.angle_beta   90.00
_cell.angle_gamma   90.00
#
_symmetry.space_group_name_H-M   'P 1'
#
loop_
_entity.id
_entity.type
_entity.pdbx_description
1 polymer ?
#
loop_
_entity_poly.entity_id
_entity_poly.type
_entity_poly.pdbx_seq_one_letter_code
_entity_poly.pdbx_strand_id
1 'polypeptide(L)'
;MGELHDWLSQQHHGLKTYKAFRQTLIDRVSSDAQHRALYRLLAGLTEEYIARYDAEAVPVEVADQTYRHMLEIVATAEKALTASAQQQIQILNELAAAKLV
;
A
#
# COMPACT_ATOMS: atom_id res chain seq x y z
N MET A 1 -13.94 5.32 -3.18
CA MET A 1 -12.60 5.00 -2.64
C MET A 1 -12.81 4.44 -1.24
N GLY A 2 -11.88 3.62 -0.73
CA GLY A 2 -12.03 2.96 0.56
C GLY A 2 -11.20 3.62 1.67
N GLU A 3 -11.33 3.06 2.87
CA GLU A 3 -10.75 3.61 4.11
C GLU A 3 -9.23 3.78 4.06
N LEU A 4 -8.50 2.86 3.40
CA LEU A 4 -7.04 2.93 3.29
C LEU A 4 -6.61 4.05 2.35
N HIS A 5 -7.27 4.21 1.20
CA HIS A 5 -6.97 5.29 0.27
C HIS A 5 -7.29 6.64 0.89
N ASP A 6 -8.48 6.76 1.50
CA ASP A 6 -8.95 8.00 2.10
C ASP A 6 -7.99 8.44 3.22
N TRP A 7 -7.57 7.53 4.10
CA TRP A 7 -6.57 7.81 5.12
C TRP A 7 -5.24 8.25 4.50
N LEU A 8 -4.73 7.51 3.51
CA LEU A 8 -3.42 7.77 2.91
C LEU A 8 -3.38 9.12 2.18
N SER A 9 -4.45 9.48 1.46
CA SER A 9 -4.58 10.72 0.68
C SER A 9 -4.52 12.01 1.51
N GLN A 10 -4.77 11.90 2.82
CA GLN A 10 -4.73 13.02 3.75
C GLN A 10 -3.37 13.18 4.45
N GLN A 11 -2.45 12.25 4.24
CA GLN A 11 -1.14 12.26 4.88
C GLN A 11 -0.09 13.02 4.06
N HIS A 12 0.95 13.50 4.74
CA HIS A 12 2.14 14.02 4.06
C HIS A 12 2.96 12.87 3.44
N HIS A 13 3.60 13.08 2.29
CA HIS A 13 4.31 12.04 1.53
C HIS A 13 5.71 11.66 2.10
N GLY A 14 5.90 11.73 3.42
CA GLY A 14 7.16 11.39 4.08
C GLY A 14 7.24 9.93 4.55
N LEU A 15 8.45 9.45 4.87
CA LEU A 15 8.70 8.05 5.30
C LEU A 15 7.89 7.63 6.55
N LYS A 16 7.59 8.57 7.45
CA LYS A 16 6.74 8.33 8.63
C LYS A 16 5.34 7.85 8.24
N THR A 17 4.80 8.36 7.13
CA THR A 17 3.49 7.95 6.60
C THR A 17 3.51 6.51 6.15
N TYR A 18 4.55 6.09 5.43
CA TYR A 18 4.71 4.69 5.01
C TYR A 18 4.84 3.76 6.22
N LYS A 19 5.60 4.15 7.26
CA LYS A 19 5.71 3.37 8.50
C LYS A 19 4.35 3.23 9.21
N ALA A 20 3.60 4.32 9.34
CA ALA A 20 2.26 4.30 9.93
C ALA A 20 1.28 3.47 9.09
N PHE A 21 1.28 3.64 7.77
CA PHE A 21 0.45 2.87 6.85
C PHE A 21 0.71 1.38 6.97
N ARG A 22 1.99 0.98 6.98
CA ARG A 22 2.38 -0.42 7.18
C ARG A 22 1.86 -0.96 8.50
N GLN A 23 1.94 -0.21 9.59
CA GLN A 23 1.40 -0.65 10.87
C GLN A 23 -0.12 -0.92 10.77
N THR A 24 -0.87 0.01 10.17
CA THR A 24 -2.31 -0.18 9.92
C THR A 24 -2.58 -1.45 9.13
N LEU A 25 -1.80 -1.74 8.08
CA LEU A 25 -1.96 -2.97 7.30
C LEU A 25 -1.69 -4.23 8.13
N ILE A 26 -0.66 -4.24 8.98
CA ILE A 26 -0.34 -5.37 9.86
C ILE A 26 -1.47 -5.61 10.88
N ASP A 27 -2.08 -4.54 11.40
CA ASP A 27 -3.24 -4.65 12.29
C ASP A 27 -4.45 -5.27 11.56
N ARG A 28 -4.63 -4.92 10.28
CA ARG A 28 -5.68 -5.49 9.42
C ARG A 28 -5.43 -6.97 9.06
N VAL A 29 -4.18 -7.39 8.88
CA VAL A 29 -3.82 -8.81 8.71
C VAL A 29 -4.34 -9.65 9.87
N SER A 30 -4.31 -9.10 11.08
CA SER A 30 -4.74 -9.82 12.30
C SER A 30 -6.27 -9.83 12.46
N SER A 31 -6.95 -8.77 12.03
CA SER A 31 -8.39 -8.55 12.29
C SER A 31 -9.33 -8.95 11.15
N ASP A 32 -8.86 -8.98 9.91
CA ASP A 32 -9.68 -9.31 8.72
C ASP A 32 -9.09 -10.51 7.98
N ALA A 33 -9.65 -11.69 8.30
CA ALA A 33 -9.20 -12.97 7.77
C ALA A 33 -9.41 -13.11 6.25
N GLN A 34 -10.43 -12.45 5.71
CA GLN A 34 -10.83 -12.59 4.31
C GLN A 34 -9.83 -11.90 3.37
N HIS A 35 -9.27 -10.76 3.80
CA HIS A 35 -8.39 -9.94 2.96
C HIS A 35 -6.92 -9.94 3.40
N ARG A 36 -6.50 -10.91 4.24
CA ARG A 36 -5.11 -10.99 4.75
C ARG A 36 -4.03 -10.92 3.68
N ALA A 37 -4.26 -11.57 2.54
CA ALA A 37 -3.30 -11.58 1.44
C ALA A 37 -3.07 -10.17 0.89
N LEU A 38 -4.14 -9.39 0.70
CA LEU A 38 -4.08 -8.01 0.25
C LEU A 38 -3.26 -7.15 1.21
N TYR A 39 -3.57 -7.21 2.51
CA TYR A 39 -2.87 -6.39 3.50
C TYR A 39 -1.40 -6.77 3.61
N ARG A 40 -1.05 -8.07 3.50
CA ARG A 40 0.35 -8.52 3.50
C ARG A 40 1.12 -8.04 2.29
N LEU A 41 0.52 -8.09 1.10
CA LEU A 41 1.19 -7.64 -0.12
C LEU A 41 1.42 -6.12 -0.08
N LEU A 42 0.42 -5.33 0.34
CA LEU A 42 0.62 -3.88 0.53
C LEU A 42 1.68 -3.58 1.60
N ALA A 43 1.72 -4.34 2.70
CA ALA A 43 2.69 -4.15 3.76
C ALA A 43 4.11 -4.49 3.30
N GLY A 44 4.27 -5.53 2.48
CA GLY A 44 5.54 -5.88 1.84
C GLY A 44 6.04 -4.81 0.89
N LEU A 45 5.17 -4.33 -0.01
CA LEU A 45 5.49 -3.22 -0.92
C LEU A 45 5.93 -1.96 -0.16
N THR A 46 5.23 -1.65 0.93
CA THR A 46 5.55 -0.51 1.79
C THR A 46 6.87 -0.70 2.53
N GLU A 47 7.15 -1.92 3.01
CA GLU A 47 8.42 -2.27 3.68
C GLU A 47 9.62 -2.12 2.74
N GLU A 48 9.52 -2.56 1.48
CA GLU A 48 10.60 -2.43 0.51
C GLU A 48 10.99 -0.96 0.28
N TYR A 49 9.99 -0.09 0.16
CA TYR A 49 10.23 1.35 0.04
C TYR A 49 10.81 1.95 1.32
N ILE A 50 10.31 1.56 2.50
CA ILE A 50 10.88 1.99 3.78
C ILE A 50 12.36 1.60 3.85
N ALA A 51 12.68 0.33 3.62
CA ALA A 51 14.04 -0.20 3.71
C ALA A 51 15.00 0.50 2.75
N ARG A 52 14.54 0.88 1.55
CA ARG A 52 15.35 1.60 0.56
C ARG A 52 15.76 3.00 1.03
N TYR A 53 14.89 3.69 1.76
CA TYR A 53 15.04 5.11 2.10
C TYR A 53 15.17 5.39 3.60
N ASP A 54 15.30 4.35 4.44
CA ASP A 54 15.56 4.53 5.87
C ASP A 54 16.98 5.08 6.14
N ALA A 55 17.93 4.80 5.23
CA ALA A 55 19.33 5.20 5.34
C ALA A 55 19.71 6.43 4.48
N GLU A 56 18.87 6.81 3.51
CA GLU A 56 19.17 7.86 2.53
C GLU A 56 17.97 8.79 2.33
N ALA A 57 18.23 10.09 2.16
CA ALA A 57 17.17 11.05 1.89
C ALA A 57 16.52 10.78 0.53
N VAL A 58 15.19 10.69 0.50
CA VAL A 58 14.43 10.57 -0.76
C VAL A 58 14.52 11.89 -1.53
N PRO A 59 14.91 11.88 -2.81
CA PRO A 59 14.75 13.05 -3.67
C PRO A 59 13.27 13.46 -3.73
N VAL A 60 12.97 14.76 -3.64
CA VAL A 60 11.58 15.27 -3.58
C VAL A 60 10.72 14.77 -4.75
N GLU A 61 11.28 14.76 -5.96
CA GLU A 61 10.58 14.28 -7.16
C GLU A 61 10.19 12.80 -7.07
N VAL A 62 11.09 11.98 -6.49
CA VAL A 62 10.84 10.55 -6.27
C VAL A 62 9.78 10.37 -5.17
N ALA A 63 9.83 11.16 -4.09
CA ALA A 63 8.83 11.09 -3.04
C ALA A 63 7.41 11.41 -3.57
N ASP A 64 7.28 12.45 -4.38
CA ASP A 64 5.99 12.86 -4.98
C ASP A 64 5.48 11.86 -6.01
N GLN A 65 6.37 11.29 -6.83
CA GLN A 65 6.01 10.26 -7.79
C GLN A 65 5.57 8.99 -7.08
N THR A 66 6.34 8.54 -6.10
CA THR A 66 6.06 7.31 -5.37
C THR A 66 4.78 7.42 -4.55
N TYR A 67 4.52 8.58 -3.95
CA TYR A 67 3.28 8.80 -3.21
C TYR A 67 2.04 8.75 -4.11
N ARG A 68 2.09 9.38 -5.29
CA ARG A 68 0.99 9.29 -6.28
C ARG A 68 0.78 7.85 -6.74
N HIS A 69 1.86 7.13 -7.04
CA HIS A 69 1.77 5.73 -7.45
C HIS A 69 1.20 4.84 -6.33
N MET A 70 1.59 5.09 -5.08
CA MET A 70 1.05 4.38 -3.91
C MET A 70 -0.47 4.60 -3.77
N LEU A 71 -0.97 5.82 -3.98
CA LEU A 71 -2.41 6.09 -3.97
C LEU A 71 -3.15 5.29 -5.04
N GLU A 72 -2.61 5.21 -6.27
CA GLU A 72 -3.21 4.42 -7.35
C GLU A 72 -3.24 2.92 -7.04
N ILE A 73 -2.17 2.40 -6.46
CA ILE A 73 -2.06 1.00 -6.04
C ILE A 73 -3.09 0.70 -4.95
N VAL A 74 -3.18 1.54 -3.91
CA VAL A 74 -4.15 1.36 -2.82
C VAL A 74 -5.58 1.46 -3.34
N ALA A 75 -5.89 2.43 -4.19
CA ALA A 75 -7.22 2.57 -4.79
C ALA A 75 -7.62 1.33 -5.62
N THR A 76 -6.65 0.68 -6.28
CA THR A 76 -6.87 -0.55 -7.03
C THR A 76 -7.02 -1.75 -6.11
N ALA A 77 -6.15 -1.87 -5.11
CA ALA A 77 -6.21 -2.93 -4.12
C ALA A 77 -7.57 -2.97 -3.40
N GLU A 78 -8.08 -1.81 -2.97
CA GLU A 78 -9.36 -1.73 -2.25
C GLU A 78 -10.57 -2.23 -3.04
N LYS A 79 -10.50 -2.25 -4.38
CA LYS A 79 -11.55 -2.87 -5.19
C LYS A 79 -11.69 -4.36 -4.86
N ALA A 80 -10.61 -5.04 -4.46
CA ALA A 80 -10.65 -6.45 -4.09
C ALA A 80 -11.50 -6.71 -2.84
N LEU A 81 -11.69 -5.72 -1.95
CA LEU A 81 -12.46 -5.90 -0.71
C LEU A 81 -13.94 -6.26 -0.95
N THR A 82 -14.45 -5.94 -2.15
CA THR A 82 -15.86 -6.20 -2.54
C THR A 82 -15.98 -6.94 -3.87
N ALA A 83 -14.87 -7.28 -4.51
CA ALA A 83 -14.87 -7.93 -5.81
C ALA A 83 -15.19 -9.43 -5.71
N SER A 84 -15.57 -10.03 -6.84
CA SER A 84 -15.68 -11.49 -6.94
C SER A 84 -14.33 -12.17 -6.73
N ALA A 85 -14.33 -13.46 -6.35
CA ALA A 85 -13.10 -14.20 -6.06
C ALA A 85 -12.08 -14.18 -7.22
N GLN A 86 -12.55 -14.28 -8.48
CA GLN A 86 -11.66 -14.22 -9.64
C GLN A 86 -11.01 -12.84 -9.80
N GLN A 87 -11.78 -11.78 -9.60
CA GLN A 87 -11.26 -10.41 -9.63
C GLN A 87 -10.31 -10.12 -8.45
N GLN A 88 -10.60 -10.67 -7.26
CA GLN A 88 -9.70 -10.58 -6.12
C GLN A 88 -8.33 -11.18 -6.45
N ILE A 89 -8.29 -12.40 -7.01
CA ILE A 89 -7.04 -13.05 -7.40
C ILE A 89 -6.28 -12.20 -8.44
N GLN A 90 -6.97 -11.65 -9.43
CA GLN A 90 -6.35 -10.77 -10.41
C GLN A 90 -5.69 -9.55 -9.75
N ILE A 91 -6.42 -8.84 -8.89
CA ILE A 91 -5.90 -7.65 -8.18
C ILE A 91 -4.72 -8.03 -7.28
N LEU A 92 -4.79 -9.17 -6.59
CA LEU A 92 -3.68 -9.67 -5.75
C LEU A 92 -2.43 -9.96 -6.58
N ASN A 93 -2.58 -10.53 -7.78
CA ASN A 93 -1.45 -10.78 -8.68
C ASN A 93 -0.85 -9.49 -9.22
N GLU A 94 -1.67 -8.51 -9.61
CA GLU A 94 -1.23 -7.18 -10.03
C GLU A 94 -0.47 -6.48 -8.90
N LEU A 95 -0.99 -6.54 -7.67
CA LEU A 95 -0.35 -5.99 -6.49
C LEU A 95 0.97 -6.69 -6.15
N ALA A 96 1.04 -8.02 -6.29
CA ALA A 96 2.27 -8.79 -6.07
C ALA A 96 3.38 -8.46 -7.08
N ALA A 97 3.02 -7.96 -8.27
CA ALA A 97 3.97 -7.52 -9.29
C ALA A 97 4.32 -6.03 -9.18
N ALA A 98 3.57 -5.25 -8.39
CA ALA A 98 3.76 -3.81 -8.25
C ALA A 98 5.09 -3.47 -7.57
N LYS A 99 5.63 -2.29 -7.89
CA LYS A 99 6.85 -1.74 -7.29
C LYS A 99 6.70 -0.25 -7.10
N LEU A 100 7.31 0.27 -6.04
CA LEU A 100 7.45 1.70 -5.81
C LEU A 100 8.76 2.21 -6.44
N VAL A 101 8.76 3.49 -6.84
CA VAL A 101 9.89 4.15 -7.52
C VAL A 101 10.98 4.53 -6.50
#